data_AF-A0A396JXH1-F1
#
_entry.id   AF-A0A396JXH1-F1
#
_cell.length_a   1.000
_cell.length_b   1.000
_cell.length_c   1.000
_cell.angle_alpha   90.00
_cell.angle_beta   90.00
_cell.angle_gamma   90.00
#
_symmetry.space_group_name_H-M   'P 1'
#
loop_
_entity.id
_entity.type
_entity.pdbx_description
1 polymer ?
#
loop_
_entity_poly.entity_id
_entity_poly.type
_entity_poly.pdbx_seq_one_letter_code
_entity_poly.pdbx_strand_id
1 'polypeptide(L)'
;MSTSESIDSVRCDVGLFVTLARRWFVRRLCTTLFVFIVSFMYLFSSDCHISFDSVQIQSMTLASFMLQIRKHEYFKKLNIIICKMRSEAPIHVLLISYPAQGHINPLLSLAKCVAAKGASVIFITTERAGKDIRTVNNIIEKSFTPIGDGSLTFEFFDDCLEDDDPIRGDITGYIAQLKLVGKPFVSQMIKNHAESNKPISCLINNPFLPWVCDVADEHGIPSVLLWVQSTAVLTAYYNYFHKLVLETYEELEHDFIDYISNKSILIRPIGPLFNNPNIKGANNIRGDFVKSDDCNIIEWLNSKTKGSVVYISFGTVVYLPQEQVNEIAYGLLDSQVSFLWVLKPPVKEAGLEPHSLPDGFLEETSERGKVVKWSPQEQVLAHPSVACFITHCGWNSSMEALSLGVPMLTFPAWGDQVTNAKFLVDVFGVGIRLGYSHAENKLVTRDEVKKCLLEAMAGEKAEELKKNAIKWKKAAEDAVAIGGSSDLHLDAFMQDIKKCGTVNIQKT
;
A
#
# COMPACT_ATOMS: atom_id res chain seq x y z
N MET A 1 39.88 -2.52 2.25
CA MET A 1 39.42 -3.29 1.07
C MET A 1 38.12 -3.97 1.51
N SER A 2 36.98 -3.31 1.33
CA SER A 2 36.24 -3.07 0.07
C SER A 2 35.11 -4.09 -0.06
N THR A 3 33.90 -3.53 -0.11
CA THR A 3 32.66 -4.00 -0.75
C THR A 3 32.02 -5.26 -0.18
N SER A 4 30.89 -5.19 0.56
CA SER A 4 29.54 -4.75 0.14
C SER A 4 28.99 -5.55 -1.04
N GLU A 5 28.05 -6.46 -0.74
CA GLU A 5 27.01 -7.03 -1.61
C GLU A 5 26.38 -8.19 -0.81
N SER A 6 25.09 -8.46 -0.76
CA SER A 6 23.88 -7.71 -1.10
C SER A 6 22.73 -8.55 -0.56
N ILE A 7 21.93 -7.97 0.33
CA ILE A 7 20.54 -8.32 0.55
C ILE A 7 19.85 -8.04 -0.78
N ASP A 8 19.31 -9.06 -1.44
CA ASP A 8 18.30 -8.84 -2.46
C ASP A 8 17.46 -10.09 -2.73
N SER A 9 16.20 -9.80 -3.06
CA SER A 9 15.11 -10.69 -3.49
C SER A 9 14.11 -11.07 -2.36
N VAL A 10 12.80 -10.85 -2.50
CA VAL A 10 11.96 -10.61 -3.69
C VAL A 10 10.75 -9.75 -3.28
N ARG A 11 10.59 -8.61 -3.99
CA ARG A 11 9.32 -7.92 -4.24
C ARG A 11 8.40 -8.85 -5.04
N CYS A 12 7.17 -9.09 -4.58
CA CYS A 12 6.16 -9.74 -5.42
C CYS A 12 5.30 -8.71 -6.16
N ASP A 13 5.11 -9.03 -7.44
CA ASP A 13 4.64 -8.19 -8.53
C ASP A 13 3.11 -8.03 -8.55
N VAL A 14 2.63 -6.82 -8.28
CA VAL A 14 1.37 -6.30 -8.84
C VAL A 14 1.47 -6.12 -10.37
N GLY A 15 2.68 -6.25 -10.94
CA GLY A 15 2.95 -6.16 -12.37
C GLY A 15 2.46 -7.34 -13.21
N LEU A 16 2.26 -8.55 -12.66
CA LEU A 16 2.05 -9.75 -13.47
C LEU A 16 0.65 -9.82 -14.13
N PHE A 17 -0.38 -9.30 -13.47
CA PHE A 17 -1.75 -9.29 -14.01
C PHE A 17 -1.96 -8.22 -15.10
N VAL A 18 -1.37 -7.04 -14.91
CA VAL A 18 -1.28 -6.00 -15.97
C VAL A 18 -0.41 -6.49 -17.13
N THR A 19 0.60 -7.32 -16.86
CA THR A 19 1.48 -7.92 -17.87
C THR A 19 0.84 -9.08 -18.62
N LEU A 20 -0.09 -9.85 -18.05
CA LEU A 20 -0.78 -10.94 -18.74
C LEU A 20 -1.93 -10.44 -19.62
N ALA A 21 -2.68 -9.44 -19.18
CA ALA A 21 -3.64 -8.72 -20.03
C ALA A 21 -2.93 -7.96 -21.17
N ARG A 22 -1.77 -7.34 -20.90
CA ARG A 22 -0.87 -6.83 -21.94
C ARG A 22 -0.35 -7.96 -22.83
N ARG A 23 0.09 -9.12 -22.32
CA ARG A 23 0.62 -10.24 -23.13
C ARG A 23 -0.44 -10.87 -24.03
N TRP A 24 -1.72 -10.87 -23.66
CA TRP A 24 -2.81 -11.37 -24.50
C TRP A 24 -3.14 -10.38 -25.64
N PHE A 25 -3.19 -9.08 -25.34
CA PHE A 25 -3.39 -8.02 -26.34
C PHE A 25 -2.16 -7.85 -27.26
N VAL A 26 -0.95 -7.98 -26.71
CA VAL A 26 0.33 -7.93 -27.43
C VAL A 26 0.56 -9.19 -28.28
N ARG A 27 0.14 -10.39 -27.85
CA ARG A 27 0.29 -11.61 -28.69
C ARG A 27 -0.51 -11.54 -29.99
N ARG A 28 -1.70 -10.93 -29.99
CA ARG A 28 -2.54 -10.81 -31.19
C ARG A 28 -2.11 -9.68 -32.12
N LEU A 29 -1.47 -8.64 -31.57
CA LEU A 29 -0.86 -7.54 -32.35
C LEU A 29 0.54 -7.92 -32.88
N CYS A 30 1.32 -8.70 -32.13
CA CYS A 30 2.70 -9.07 -32.48
C CYS A 30 2.81 -10.09 -33.59
N THR A 31 1.85 -10.99 -33.82
CA THR A 31 1.94 -11.89 -34.99
C THR A 31 1.81 -11.10 -36.30
N THR A 32 0.92 -10.10 -36.32
CA THR A 32 0.75 -9.18 -37.46
C THR A 32 1.94 -8.23 -37.62
N LEU A 33 2.50 -7.74 -36.50
CA LEU A 33 3.67 -6.86 -36.50
C LEU A 33 4.98 -7.61 -36.83
N PHE A 34 5.11 -8.88 -36.46
CA PHE A 34 6.28 -9.72 -36.76
C PHE A 34 6.33 -10.07 -38.25
N VAL A 35 5.18 -10.39 -38.86
CA VAL A 35 5.09 -10.57 -40.32
C VAL A 35 5.39 -9.25 -41.04
N PHE A 36 4.88 -8.11 -40.54
CA PHE A 36 5.19 -6.80 -41.12
C PHE A 36 6.66 -6.41 -40.99
N ILE A 37 7.29 -6.61 -39.82
CA ILE A 37 8.70 -6.25 -39.58
C ILE A 37 9.64 -7.18 -40.35
N VAL A 38 9.36 -8.48 -40.42
CA VAL A 38 10.17 -9.41 -41.24
C VAL A 38 10.01 -9.10 -42.73
N SER A 39 8.82 -8.71 -43.19
CA SER A 39 8.59 -8.30 -44.58
C SER A 39 9.23 -6.93 -44.91
N PHE A 40 9.18 -5.99 -43.97
CA PHE A 40 9.79 -4.66 -44.10
C PHE A 40 11.32 -4.73 -44.03
N MET A 41 11.88 -5.65 -43.25
CA MET A 41 13.33 -5.92 -43.22
C MET A 41 13.81 -6.68 -44.46
N TYR A 42 13.00 -7.56 -45.06
CA TYR A 42 13.31 -8.19 -46.35
C TYR A 42 13.30 -7.16 -47.50
N LEU A 43 12.38 -6.20 -47.49
CA LEU A 43 12.32 -5.10 -48.46
C LEU A 43 13.53 -4.15 -48.35
N PHE A 44 14.03 -3.90 -47.14
CA PHE A 44 15.21 -3.05 -46.89
C PHE A 44 16.57 -3.77 -46.98
N SER A 45 16.58 -5.11 -46.99
CA SER A 45 17.81 -5.92 -47.15
C SER A 45 18.40 -5.85 -48.56
N SER A 46 17.67 -5.33 -49.54
CA SER A 46 18.11 -5.19 -50.93
C SER A 46 19.16 -4.09 -51.13
N ASP A 47 19.19 -3.08 -50.24
CA ASP A 47 19.99 -1.85 -50.41
C ASP A 47 21.14 -1.70 -49.40
N CYS A 48 21.22 -2.58 -48.41
CA CYS A 48 22.27 -2.55 -47.39
C CYS A 48 22.80 -3.97 -47.20
N HIS A 49 23.99 -4.27 -47.72
CA HIS A 49 24.70 -5.55 -47.56
C HIS A 49 24.85 -5.96 -46.09
N ILE A 50 23.83 -6.60 -45.52
CA ILE A 50 23.81 -7.09 -44.14
C ILE A 50 23.47 -8.58 -44.20
N SER A 51 24.44 -9.46 -43.93
CA SER A 51 24.17 -10.88 -43.70
C SER A 51 23.86 -11.11 -42.23
N PHE A 52 22.66 -11.59 -41.92
CA PHE A 52 22.41 -12.25 -40.64
C PHE A 52 22.61 -13.75 -40.82
N ASP A 53 23.41 -14.36 -39.94
CA ASP A 53 23.61 -15.80 -39.93
C ASP A 53 22.29 -16.48 -39.52
N SER A 54 21.64 -17.14 -40.47
CA SER A 54 20.24 -17.61 -40.36
C SER A 54 20.03 -18.62 -39.22
N VAL A 55 21.11 -19.25 -38.77
CA VAL A 55 21.11 -20.24 -37.68
C VAL A 55 20.97 -19.58 -36.31
N GLN A 56 21.44 -18.34 -36.12
CA GLN A 56 21.41 -17.66 -34.82
C GLN A 56 20.03 -17.05 -34.48
N ILE A 57 19.25 -16.70 -35.51
CA ILE A 57 17.90 -16.12 -35.34
C ILE A 57 16.87 -17.20 -34.97
N GLN A 58 17.05 -18.45 -35.43
CA GLN A 58 16.10 -19.53 -35.17
C GLN A 58 16.20 -20.13 -33.76
N SER A 59 17.33 -19.97 -33.05
CA SER A 59 17.55 -20.53 -31.71
C SER A 59 17.36 -19.52 -30.57
N MET A 60 17.02 -18.27 -30.87
CA MET A 60 16.85 -17.21 -29.86
C MET A 60 15.40 -17.10 -29.38
N THR A 61 15.22 -17.07 -28.05
CA THR A 61 13.94 -16.72 -27.45
C THR A 61 13.58 -15.26 -27.77
N LEU A 62 12.29 -14.96 -27.97
CA LEU A 62 11.79 -13.60 -28.24
C LEU A 62 12.32 -12.57 -27.22
N ALA A 63 12.49 -12.99 -25.96
CA ALA A 63 13.07 -12.18 -24.90
C ALA A 63 14.54 -11.82 -25.16
N SER A 64 15.35 -12.76 -25.64
CA SER A 64 16.77 -12.54 -25.97
C SER A 64 16.93 -11.65 -27.20
N PHE A 65 16.09 -11.86 -28.22
CA PHE A 65 16.04 -10.98 -29.40
C PHE A 65 15.68 -9.54 -29.04
N MET A 66 14.65 -9.36 -28.20
CA MET A 66 14.25 -8.04 -27.70
C MET A 66 15.32 -7.39 -26.80
N LEU A 67 16.09 -8.18 -26.04
CA LEU A 67 17.18 -7.67 -25.20
C LEU A 67 18.37 -7.20 -26.05
N GLN A 68 18.70 -7.92 -27.11
CA GLN A 68 19.79 -7.57 -28.03
C GLN A 68 19.44 -6.36 -28.88
N ILE A 69 18.18 -6.27 -29.33
CA ILE A 69 17.63 -5.09 -30.00
C ILE A 69 17.67 -3.86 -29.08
N ARG A 70 17.28 -3.99 -27.80
CA ARG A 70 17.34 -2.88 -26.81
C ARG A 70 18.77 -2.37 -26.54
N LYS A 71 19.77 -3.23 -26.68
CA LYS A 71 21.19 -2.88 -26.48
C LYS A 71 21.82 -2.20 -27.70
N HIS A 72 21.23 -2.34 -28.88
CA HIS A 72 21.77 -1.70 -30.09
C HIS A 72 21.52 -0.20 -30.08
N GLU A 73 22.56 0.58 -30.38
CA GLU A 73 22.54 2.04 -30.46
C GLU A 73 21.44 2.58 -31.41
N TYR A 74 21.07 1.76 -32.40
CA TYR A 74 19.97 2.01 -33.33
C TYR A 74 18.60 2.03 -32.68
N PHE A 75 18.34 1.31 -31.58
CA PHE A 75 17.03 1.32 -30.89
C PHE A 75 16.89 2.49 -29.92
N LYS A 76 18.00 3.01 -29.38
CA LYS A 76 18.00 4.33 -28.73
C LYS A 76 17.71 5.41 -29.76
N LYS A 77 18.34 5.37 -30.94
CA LYS A 77 17.98 6.25 -32.06
C LYS A 77 16.53 6.02 -32.50
N LEU A 78 16.04 4.79 -32.55
CA LEU A 78 14.65 4.47 -32.91
C LEU A 78 13.65 4.94 -31.86
N ASN A 79 13.95 4.87 -30.55
CA ASN A 79 13.10 5.45 -29.50
C ASN A 79 13.13 6.98 -29.54
N ILE A 80 14.30 7.59 -29.81
CA ILE A 80 14.40 9.04 -30.04
C ILE A 80 13.62 9.42 -31.31
N ILE A 81 13.65 8.59 -32.34
CA ILE A 81 12.90 8.78 -33.59
C ILE A 81 11.40 8.50 -33.37
N ILE A 82 10.99 7.52 -32.59
CA ILE A 82 9.59 7.21 -32.24
C ILE A 82 9.02 8.31 -31.32
N CYS A 83 9.81 8.82 -30.37
CA CYS A 83 9.48 10.03 -29.60
C CYS A 83 9.42 11.28 -30.50
N LYS A 84 10.25 11.37 -31.55
CA LYS A 84 10.16 12.43 -32.56
C LYS A 84 9.03 12.22 -33.60
N MET A 85 8.56 10.99 -33.80
CA MET A 85 7.57 10.59 -34.81
C MET A 85 6.15 10.52 -34.25
N ARG A 86 5.98 10.39 -32.92
CA ARG A 86 4.79 10.95 -32.27
C ARG A 86 4.98 12.46 -32.29
N SER A 87 4.22 13.18 -33.10
CA SER A 87 3.89 14.55 -32.71
C SER A 87 3.26 14.42 -31.31
N GLU A 88 3.97 14.84 -30.26
CA GLU A 88 3.43 14.80 -28.91
C GLU A 88 2.09 15.54 -28.93
N ALA A 89 1.02 14.87 -28.52
CA ALA A 89 -0.27 15.54 -28.40
C ALA A 89 -0.07 16.76 -27.48
N PRO A 90 -0.57 17.95 -27.86
CA PRO A 90 -0.35 19.16 -27.07
C PRO A 90 -0.80 18.94 -25.62
N ILE A 91 0.07 19.19 -24.65
CA ILE A 91 -0.24 19.07 -23.23
C ILE A 91 -1.05 20.30 -22.81
N HIS A 92 -2.26 20.09 -22.30
CA HIS A 92 -3.12 21.16 -21.80
C HIS A 92 -3.14 21.15 -20.27
N VAL A 93 -2.69 22.23 -19.63
CA VAL A 93 -2.59 22.32 -18.16
C VAL A 93 -3.48 23.45 -17.66
N LEU A 94 -4.28 23.16 -16.63
CA LEU A 94 -5.17 24.12 -16.02
C LEU A 94 -4.62 24.54 -14.65
N LEU A 95 -4.30 25.82 -14.48
CA LEU A 95 -3.79 26.40 -13.23
C LEU A 95 -4.89 27.24 -12.58
N ILE A 96 -5.21 26.98 -11.32
CA ILE A 96 -6.23 27.72 -10.57
C ILE A 96 -5.61 28.35 -9.32
N SER A 97 -5.65 29.69 -9.24
CA SER A 97 -5.07 30.47 -8.15
C SER A 97 -6.12 30.95 -7.16
N TYR A 98 -5.76 30.99 -5.87
CA TYR A 98 -6.47 31.80 -4.89
C TYR A 98 -6.30 33.29 -5.25
N PRO A 99 -7.34 34.14 -5.14
CA PRO A 99 -7.33 35.51 -5.64
C PRO A 99 -6.60 36.48 -4.68
N ALA A 100 -5.32 36.21 -4.43
CA ALA A 100 -4.42 37.10 -3.73
C ALA A 100 -3.05 37.12 -4.41
N GLN A 101 -2.41 38.28 -4.47
CA GLN A 101 -1.19 38.51 -5.23
C GLN A 101 -0.03 37.56 -4.82
N GLY A 102 0.06 37.22 -3.52
CA GLY A 102 1.03 36.26 -3.01
C GLY A 102 0.85 34.83 -3.51
N HIS A 103 -0.32 34.47 -4.03
CA HIS A 103 -0.63 33.18 -4.65
C HIS A 103 -0.58 33.24 -6.18
N ILE A 104 -1.15 34.31 -6.75
CA ILE A 104 -1.19 34.54 -8.19
C ILE A 104 0.22 34.60 -8.77
N ASN A 105 1.13 35.38 -8.18
CA ASN A 105 2.46 35.61 -8.77
C ASN A 105 3.32 34.33 -8.85
N PRO A 106 3.46 33.52 -7.78
CA PRO A 106 4.18 32.25 -7.86
C PRO A 106 3.54 31.25 -8.83
N LEU A 107 2.20 31.11 -8.81
CA LEU A 107 1.53 30.17 -9.70
C LEU A 107 1.62 30.62 -11.16
N LEU A 108 1.53 31.92 -11.44
CA LEU A 108 1.73 32.48 -12.77
C LEU A 108 3.18 32.33 -13.25
N SER A 109 4.16 32.42 -12.34
CA SER A 109 5.56 32.14 -12.68
C SER A 109 5.74 30.69 -13.09
N LEU A 110 5.12 29.74 -12.36
CA LEU A 110 5.07 28.34 -12.77
C LEU A 110 4.35 28.16 -14.11
N ALA A 111 3.24 28.87 -14.35
CA ALA A 111 2.51 28.86 -15.62
C ALA A 111 3.43 29.20 -16.81
N LYS A 112 4.22 30.28 -16.67
CA LYS A 112 5.19 30.70 -17.69
C LYS A 112 6.27 29.64 -17.92
N CYS A 113 6.80 29.03 -16.85
CA CYS A 113 7.79 27.96 -16.96
C CYS A 113 7.24 26.71 -17.67
N VAL A 114 6.01 26.31 -17.35
CA VAL A 114 5.32 25.17 -17.95
C VAL A 114 5.00 25.44 -19.43
N ALA A 115 4.50 26.64 -19.74
CA ALA A 115 4.26 27.07 -21.12
C ALA A 115 5.55 27.11 -21.94
N ALA A 116 6.64 27.64 -21.40
CA ALA A 116 7.95 27.69 -22.06
C ALA A 116 8.51 26.29 -22.42
N LYS A 117 7.97 25.21 -21.82
CA LYS A 117 8.32 23.81 -22.10
C LYS A 117 7.36 23.13 -23.10
N GLY A 118 6.52 23.88 -23.80
CA GLY A 118 5.66 23.36 -24.87
C GLY A 118 4.20 23.10 -24.47
N ALA A 119 3.81 23.40 -23.23
CA ALA A 119 2.43 23.20 -22.78
C ALA A 119 1.53 24.38 -23.17
N SER A 120 0.25 24.08 -23.42
CA SER A 120 -0.81 25.08 -23.47
C SER A 120 -1.42 25.23 -22.07
N VAL A 121 -1.22 26.40 -21.47
CA VAL A 121 -1.59 26.67 -20.08
C VAL A 121 -2.80 27.60 -20.04
N ILE A 122 -3.82 27.21 -19.27
CA ILE A 122 -4.96 28.06 -18.94
C ILE A 122 -4.79 28.47 -17.48
N PHE A 123 -4.72 29.77 -17.22
CA PHE A 123 -4.62 30.32 -15.87
C PHE A 123 -5.95 30.93 -15.45
N ILE A 124 -6.43 30.49 -14.29
CA ILE A 124 -7.74 30.87 -13.75
C ILE A 124 -7.62 31.45 -12.36
N THR A 125 -8.38 32.51 -12.12
CA THR A 125 -8.68 33.09 -10.81
C THR A 125 -10.08 33.71 -10.86
N THR A 126 -10.50 34.37 -9.78
CA THR A 126 -11.80 35.07 -9.77
C THR A 126 -11.82 36.27 -10.71
N GLU A 127 -13.00 36.62 -11.20
CA GLU A 127 -13.26 37.75 -12.08
C GLU A 127 -12.89 39.09 -11.43
N ARG A 128 -13.06 39.23 -10.11
CA ARG A 128 -12.58 40.40 -9.37
C ARG A 128 -11.07 40.59 -9.52
N ALA A 129 -10.27 39.55 -9.24
CA ALA A 129 -8.83 39.61 -9.47
C ALA A 129 -8.49 39.78 -10.96
N GLY A 130 -9.32 39.20 -11.85
CA GLY A 130 -9.21 39.39 -13.30
C GLY A 130 -9.36 40.84 -13.73
N LYS A 131 -10.32 41.60 -13.17
CA LYS A 131 -10.50 43.04 -13.45
C LYS A 131 -9.22 43.83 -13.14
N ASP A 132 -8.62 43.58 -11.99
CA ASP A 132 -7.37 44.24 -11.59
C ASP A 132 -6.21 43.84 -12.51
N ILE A 133 -6.07 42.54 -12.81
CA ILE A 133 -5.04 42.00 -13.69
C ILE A 133 -5.13 42.65 -15.08
N ARG A 134 -6.33 42.72 -15.67
CA ARG A 134 -6.56 43.30 -17.00
C ARG A 134 -6.28 44.80 -17.01
N THR A 135 -6.72 45.53 -15.97
CA THR A 135 -6.54 46.98 -15.84
C THR A 135 -5.06 47.37 -15.73
N VAL A 136 -4.28 46.64 -14.94
CA VAL A 136 -2.89 47.00 -14.65
C VAL A 136 -1.92 46.47 -15.72
N ASN A 137 -2.22 45.33 -16.36
CA ASN A 137 -1.25 44.64 -17.23
C ASN A 137 -1.66 44.56 -18.71
N ASN A 138 -2.79 45.17 -19.11
CA ASN A 138 -3.33 45.08 -20.47
C ASN A 138 -3.53 43.63 -20.95
N ILE A 139 -3.86 42.72 -20.02
CA ILE A 139 -4.16 41.32 -20.36
C ILE A 139 -5.53 41.24 -21.04
N ILE A 140 -5.60 40.52 -22.16
CA ILE A 140 -6.84 40.24 -22.87
C ILE A 140 -7.28 38.83 -22.52
N GLU A 141 -8.47 38.70 -21.94
CA GLU A 141 -9.05 37.41 -21.60
C GLU A 141 -9.26 36.54 -22.84
N LYS A 142 -9.02 35.23 -22.71
CA LYS A 142 -9.08 34.24 -23.81
C LYS A 142 -8.14 34.53 -24.98
N SER A 143 -7.23 35.51 -24.84
CA SER A 143 -6.18 35.77 -25.81
C SER A 143 -5.02 34.79 -25.60
N PHE A 144 -4.53 34.25 -26.71
CA PHE A 144 -3.37 33.37 -26.71
C PHE A 144 -2.09 34.19 -26.60
N THR A 145 -1.34 33.98 -25.53
CA THR A 145 0.00 34.56 -25.36
C THR A 145 1.05 33.49 -25.61
N PRO A 146 1.82 33.53 -26.71
CA PRO A 146 2.92 32.60 -26.95
C PRO A 146 4.01 32.75 -25.88
N ILE A 147 4.46 31.64 -25.30
CA ILE A 147 5.56 31.61 -24.33
C ILE A 147 6.44 30.40 -24.63
N GLY A 148 7.65 30.65 -25.14
CA GLY A 148 8.53 29.58 -25.62
C GLY A 148 7.83 28.73 -26.68
N ASP A 149 7.85 27.41 -26.48
CA ASP A 149 7.21 26.45 -27.39
C ASP A 149 5.71 26.23 -27.10
N GLY A 150 5.16 26.90 -26.10
CA GLY A 150 3.78 26.74 -25.65
C GLY A 150 2.99 28.05 -25.61
N SER A 151 1.93 28.07 -24.81
CA SER A 151 1.04 29.23 -24.71
C SER A 151 0.46 29.40 -23.32
N LEU A 152 0.05 30.62 -23.02
CA LEU A 152 -0.69 31.00 -21.82
C LEU A 152 -1.95 31.76 -22.21
N THR A 153 -3.07 31.34 -21.63
CA THR A 153 -4.37 32.00 -21.76
C THR A 153 -4.93 32.28 -20.38
N PHE A 154 -5.52 33.45 -20.19
CA PHE A 154 -6.25 33.79 -18.97
C PHE A 154 -7.75 33.58 -19.16
N GLU A 155 -8.38 32.98 -18.16
CA GLU A 155 -9.84 32.91 -18.01
C GLU A 155 -10.22 33.23 -16.57
N PHE A 156 -11.41 33.79 -16.35
CA PHE A 156 -11.83 34.19 -15.02
C PHE A 156 -13.25 33.71 -14.74
N PHE A 157 -13.53 33.36 -13.48
CA PHE A 157 -14.86 32.94 -13.04
C PHE A 157 -15.42 33.88 -12.00
N ASP A 158 -16.73 34.10 -12.04
CA ASP A 158 -17.41 34.94 -11.08
C ASP A 158 -17.45 34.24 -9.70
N ASP A 159 -17.08 34.97 -8.64
CA ASP A 159 -17.20 34.48 -7.27
C ASP A 159 -18.61 34.70 -6.68
N CYS A 160 -19.48 35.35 -7.44
CA CYS A 160 -20.87 35.70 -7.12
C CYS A 160 -21.00 36.52 -5.83
N LEU A 161 -20.03 37.39 -5.55
CA LEU A 161 -20.03 38.29 -4.40
C LEU A 161 -19.91 39.75 -4.83
N GLU A 162 -20.65 40.64 -4.18
CA GLU A 162 -20.49 42.09 -4.31
C GLU A 162 -19.14 42.54 -3.70
N ASP A 163 -18.58 43.67 -4.14
CA ASP A 163 -17.24 44.12 -3.72
C ASP A 163 -17.10 44.38 -2.20
N ASP A 164 -18.20 44.77 -1.55
CA ASP A 164 -18.32 45.07 -0.11
C ASP A 164 -18.89 43.91 0.72
N ASP A 165 -19.07 42.72 0.13
CA ASP A 165 -19.61 41.56 0.83
C ASP A 165 -18.74 41.18 2.05
N PRO A 166 -19.34 41.03 3.26
CA PRO A 166 -18.58 40.75 4.48
C PRO A 166 -17.82 39.42 4.45
N ILE A 167 -18.25 38.43 3.65
CA ILE A 167 -17.55 37.14 3.49
C ILE A 167 -16.12 37.36 2.99
N ARG A 168 -15.84 38.45 2.27
CA ARG A 168 -14.51 38.77 1.77
C ARG A 168 -13.49 39.02 2.89
N GLY A 169 -13.95 39.40 4.08
CA GLY A 169 -13.11 39.53 5.28
C GLY A 169 -12.92 38.22 6.06
N ASP A 170 -13.71 37.19 5.75
CA ASP A 170 -13.59 35.86 6.36
C ASP A 170 -12.95 34.87 5.37
N ILE A 171 -11.69 34.50 5.65
CA ILE A 171 -10.93 33.56 4.83
C ILE A 171 -11.67 32.22 4.68
N THR A 172 -12.29 31.73 5.76
CA THR A 172 -12.93 30.40 5.75
C THR A 172 -14.19 30.42 4.91
N GLY A 173 -15.07 31.40 5.15
CA GLY A 173 -16.27 31.64 4.37
C GLY A 173 -15.96 31.88 2.90
N TYR A 174 -14.91 32.66 2.59
CA TYR A 174 -14.54 32.93 1.20
C TYR A 174 -14.02 31.68 0.49
N ILE A 175 -13.20 30.83 1.13
CA ILE A 175 -12.78 29.55 0.54
C ILE A 175 -14.00 28.65 0.27
N ALA A 176 -14.98 28.62 1.18
CA ALA A 176 -16.22 27.86 0.98
C ALA A 176 -17.04 28.39 -0.21
N GLN A 177 -17.14 29.72 -0.36
CA GLN A 177 -17.78 30.34 -1.51
C GLN A 177 -17.07 30.00 -2.82
N LEU A 178 -15.73 30.12 -2.87
CA LEU A 178 -14.94 29.74 -4.04
C LEU A 178 -15.13 28.27 -4.40
N LYS A 179 -15.28 27.38 -3.41
CA LYS A 179 -15.64 25.97 -3.64
C LYS A 179 -17.03 25.85 -4.26
N LEU A 180 -18.03 26.57 -3.75
CA LEU A 180 -19.42 26.51 -4.21
C LEU A 180 -19.55 26.86 -5.70
N VAL A 181 -18.90 27.94 -6.14
CA VAL A 181 -19.02 28.46 -7.51
C VAL A 181 -17.91 27.95 -8.44
N GLY A 182 -16.70 27.75 -7.93
CA GLY A 182 -15.54 27.32 -8.71
C GLY A 182 -15.60 25.86 -9.14
N LYS A 183 -16.11 24.95 -8.28
CA LYS A 183 -16.27 23.53 -8.64
C LYS A 183 -17.11 23.31 -9.92
N PRO A 184 -18.36 23.81 -10.00
CA PRO A 184 -19.17 23.61 -11.21
C PRO A 184 -18.56 24.29 -12.43
N PHE A 185 -17.97 25.48 -12.28
CA PHE A 185 -17.30 26.18 -13.37
C PHE A 185 -16.14 25.38 -13.97
N VAL A 186 -15.20 24.93 -13.12
CA VAL A 186 -14.02 24.17 -13.57
C VAL A 186 -14.44 22.82 -14.15
N SER A 187 -15.41 22.14 -13.53
CA SER A 187 -15.97 20.88 -14.04
C SER A 187 -16.57 21.03 -15.44
N GLN A 188 -17.30 22.12 -15.70
CA GLN A 188 -17.85 22.40 -17.03
C GLN A 188 -16.74 22.76 -18.03
N MET A 189 -15.74 23.52 -17.61
CA MET A 189 -14.60 23.86 -18.47
C MET A 189 -13.83 22.63 -18.94
N ILE A 190 -13.57 21.67 -18.04
CA ILE A 190 -12.90 20.40 -18.38
C ILE A 190 -13.69 19.65 -19.46
N LYS A 191 -15.01 19.55 -19.31
CA LYS A 191 -15.89 18.89 -20.30
C LYS A 191 -15.84 19.58 -21.66
N ASN A 192 -15.97 20.91 -21.69
CA ASN A 192 -15.93 21.69 -22.93
C ASN A 192 -14.60 21.50 -23.69
N HIS A 193 -13.48 21.40 -22.96
CA HIS A 193 -12.15 21.17 -23.52
C HIS A 193 -11.99 19.75 -24.07
N ALA A 194 -12.52 18.75 -23.37
CA ALA A 194 -12.56 17.38 -23.87
C ALA A 194 -13.40 17.26 -25.15
N GLU A 195 -14.59 17.89 -25.20
CA GLU A 195 -15.45 17.94 -26.38
C GLU A 195 -14.79 18.66 -27.57
N SER A 196 -13.93 19.65 -27.29
CA SER A 196 -13.15 20.38 -28.29
C SER A 196 -11.85 19.65 -28.72
N ASN A 197 -11.70 18.37 -28.35
CA ASN A 197 -10.53 17.54 -28.62
C ASN A 197 -9.20 18.12 -28.07
N LYS A 198 -9.29 18.83 -26.93
CA LYS A 198 -8.17 19.44 -26.19
C LYS A 198 -8.27 19.07 -24.69
N PRO A 199 -8.25 17.77 -24.33
CA PRO A 199 -8.51 17.34 -22.96
C PRO A 199 -7.46 17.91 -21.99
N ILE A 200 -7.93 18.38 -20.82
CA ILE A 200 -7.04 18.85 -19.76
C ILE A 200 -6.25 17.66 -19.22
N SER A 201 -4.92 17.79 -19.23
CA SER A 201 -3.97 16.74 -18.85
C SER A 201 -3.60 16.79 -17.37
N CYS A 202 -3.69 17.96 -16.72
CA CYS A 202 -3.38 18.14 -15.30
C CYS A 202 -3.99 19.43 -14.75
N LEU A 203 -4.43 19.40 -13.49
CA LEU A 203 -4.84 20.57 -12.70
C LEU A 203 -3.74 20.95 -11.71
N ILE A 204 -3.41 22.24 -11.60
CA ILE A 204 -2.43 22.74 -10.62
C ILE A 204 -3.06 23.86 -9.78
N ASN A 205 -2.95 23.77 -8.45
CA ASN A 205 -3.55 24.73 -7.52
C ASN A 205 -2.59 25.23 -6.44
N ASN A 206 -3.09 26.09 -5.54
CA ASN A 206 -2.45 26.51 -4.30
C ASN A 206 -3.18 25.98 -3.05
N PRO A 207 -2.57 25.99 -1.85
CA PRO A 207 -3.11 25.36 -0.62
C PRO A 207 -4.47 25.89 -0.14
N PHE A 208 -4.90 27.05 -0.63
CA PHE A 208 -6.18 27.68 -0.26
C PHE A 208 -7.34 27.29 -1.17
N LEU A 209 -7.12 26.43 -2.17
CA LEU A 209 -8.16 25.88 -3.04
C LEU A 209 -8.13 24.34 -3.04
N PRO A 210 -8.28 23.68 -1.87
CA PRO A 210 -8.21 22.21 -1.79
C PRO A 210 -9.29 21.52 -2.64
N TRP A 211 -10.41 22.21 -2.90
CA TRP A 211 -11.51 21.70 -3.72
C TRP A 211 -11.12 21.40 -5.18
N VAL A 212 -10.01 21.96 -5.68
CA VAL A 212 -9.51 21.66 -7.02
C VAL A 212 -9.07 20.21 -7.13
N CYS A 213 -8.48 19.64 -6.06
CA CYS A 213 -8.09 18.24 -6.02
C CYS A 213 -9.32 17.34 -6.16
N ASP A 214 -10.41 17.65 -5.43
CA ASP A 214 -11.68 16.92 -5.56
C ASP A 214 -12.20 16.93 -7.01
N VAL A 215 -12.17 18.09 -7.69
CA VAL A 215 -12.64 18.20 -9.09
C VAL A 215 -11.75 17.39 -10.03
N ALA A 216 -10.43 17.39 -9.81
CA ALA A 216 -9.52 16.60 -10.62
C ALA A 216 -9.81 15.10 -10.47
N ASP A 217 -10.04 14.62 -9.24
CA ASP A 217 -10.38 13.23 -8.94
C ASP A 217 -11.73 12.82 -9.57
N GLU A 218 -12.75 13.69 -9.48
CA GLU A 218 -14.07 13.48 -10.09
C GLU A 218 -14.00 13.27 -11.61
N HIS A 219 -13.00 13.85 -12.28
CA HIS A 219 -12.77 13.72 -13.73
C HIS A 219 -11.64 12.75 -14.11
N GLY A 220 -11.01 12.09 -13.13
CA GLY A 220 -9.88 11.19 -13.36
C GLY A 220 -8.63 11.89 -13.92
N ILE A 221 -8.44 13.17 -13.60
CA ILE A 221 -7.31 14.00 -14.06
C ILE A 221 -6.29 14.13 -12.92
N PRO A 222 -4.98 13.98 -13.17
CA PRO A 222 -3.96 14.24 -12.15
C PRO A 222 -4.00 15.68 -11.62
N SER A 223 -3.90 15.86 -10.30
CA SER A 223 -3.75 17.16 -9.65
C SER A 223 -2.39 17.35 -8.99
N VAL A 224 -1.90 18.60 -8.97
CA VAL A 224 -0.64 18.98 -8.33
C VAL A 224 -0.83 20.25 -7.51
N LEU A 225 -0.29 20.26 -6.29
CA LEU A 225 -0.31 21.43 -5.42
C LEU A 225 1.01 22.20 -5.49
N LEU A 226 0.98 23.47 -5.89
CA LEU A 226 2.11 24.38 -5.69
C LEU A 226 2.10 24.93 -4.26
N TRP A 227 2.93 24.33 -3.42
CA TRP A 227 3.20 24.84 -2.07
C TRP A 227 4.07 26.11 -2.13
N VAL A 228 3.47 27.26 -1.84
CA VAL A 228 4.13 28.58 -1.95
C VAL A 228 4.77 29.06 -0.63
N GLN A 229 4.65 28.29 0.44
CA GLN A 229 5.27 28.59 1.73
C GLN A 229 6.59 27.81 1.91
N SER A 230 7.32 28.04 3.00
CA SER A 230 8.58 27.33 3.24
C SER A 230 8.36 25.84 3.49
N THR A 231 9.37 25.02 3.22
CA THR A 231 9.37 23.59 3.57
C THR A 231 9.22 23.39 5.08
N ALA A 232 9.76 24.29 5.91
CA ALA A 232 9.58 24.22 7.37
C ALA A 232 8.09 24.30 7.77
N VAL A 233 7.32 25.18 7.13
CA VAL A 233 5.88 25.31 7.37
C VAL A 233 5.13 24.09 6.83
N LEU A 234 5.52 23.56 5.65
CA LEU A 234 4.96 22.30 5.13
C LEU A 234 5.16 21.15 6.11
N THR A 235 6.38 20.99 6.63
CA THR A 235 6.72 19.96 7.61
C THR A 235 5.94 20.14 8.90
N ALA A 236 5.71 21.38 9.35
CA ALA A 236 4.87 21.65 10.52
C ALA A 236 3.42 21.22 10.29
N TYR A 237 2.81 21.58 9.15
CA TYR A 237 1.45 21.14 8.80
C TYR A 237 1.36 19.62 8.66
N TYR A 238 2.29 19.00 7.94
CA TYR A 238 2.31 17.55 7.74
C TYR A 238 2.39 16.81 9.07
N ASN A 239 3.31 17.23 9.96
CA ASN A 239 3.42 16.64 11.28
C ASN A 239 2.22 16.94 12.18
N TYR A 240 1.60 18.10 12.06
CA TYR A 240 0.40 18.43 12.83
C TYR A 240 -0.78 17.54 12.44
N PHE A 241 -1.02 17.34 11.14
CA PHE A 241 -2.17 16.59 10.65
C PHE A 241 -1.97 15.07 10.68
N HIS A 242 -0.74 14.58 10.53
CA HIS A 242 -0.53 13.15 10.31
C HIS A 242 -0.06 12.37 11.54
N LYS A 243 0.29 12.99 12.69
CA LYS A 243 0.75 12.35 13.96
C LYS A 243 0.38 10.86 14.09
N LEU A 244 1.22 9.97 13.54
CA LEU A 244 0.83 8.57 13.34
C LEU A 244 1.08 7.79 14.63
N VAL A 245 0.14 6.91 14.97
CA VAL A 245 0.27 5.93 16.03
C VAL A 245 0.38 4.55 15.39
N LEU A 246 1.40 3.78 15.77
CA LEU A 246 1.73 2.52 15.13
C LEU A 246 1.61 1.37 16.13
N GLU A 247 0.97 0.28 15.71
CA GLU A 247 0.94 -1.00 16.45
C GLU A 247 2.27 -1.73 16.24
N THR A 248 3.34 -1.24 16.85
CA THR A 248 4.68 -1.84 16.85
C THR A 248 5.49 -1.21 18.00
N TYR A 249 6.72 -1.69 18.24
CA TYR A 249 7.60 -1.16 19.28
C TYR A 249 9.02 -0.94 18.74
N GLU A 250 9.73 0.00 19.37
CA GLU A 250 11.05 0.49 18.94
C GLU A 250 12.03 -0.66 18.69
N GLU A 251 12.08 -1.62 19.61
CA GLU A 251 13.05 -2.70 19.59
C GLU A 251 12.82 -3.70 18.43
N LEU A 252 11.57 -3.84 17.96
CA LEU A 252 11.23 -4.78 16.88
C LEU A 252 11.63 -4.25 15.50
N GLU A 253 11.41 -2.96 15.26
CA GLU A 253 11.53 -2.33 13.94
C GLU A 253 12.39 -1.05 13.95
N HIS A 254 13.38 -0.96 14.87
CA HIS A 254 14.21 0.22 15.11
C HIS A 254 14.70 0.90 13.83
N ASP A 255 15.33 0.15 12.91
CA ASP A 255 15.88 0.72 11.68
C ASP A 255 14.81 1.41 10.81
N PHE A 256 13.58 0.89 10.79
CA PHE A 256 12.46 1.46 10.04
C PHE A 256 11.86 2.67 10.78
N ILE A 257 11.73 2.57 12.10
CA ILE A 257 11.21 3.65 12.95
C ILE A 257 12.17 4.85 12.91
N ASP A 258 13.47 4.62 13.05
CA ASP A 258 14.51 5.64 12.94
C ASP A 258 14.53 6.25 11.53
N TYR A 259 14.45 5.42 10.48
CA TYR A 259 14.38 5.91 9.10
C TYR A 259 13.18 6.86 8.88
N ILE A 260 11.98 6.47 9.35
CA ILE A 260 10.77 7.29 9.21
C ILE A 260 10.90 8.58 10.03
N SER A 261 11.39 8.47 11.26
CA SER A 261 11.59 9.62 12.16
C SER A 261 12.60 10.62 11.58
N ASN A 262 13.69 10.14 10.99
CA ASN A 262 14.70 10.94 10.30
C ASN A 262 14.19 11.64 9.02
N LYS A 263 13.03 11.24 8.50
CA LYS A 263 12.32 11.95 7.42
C LYS A 263 11.38 13.04 7.95
N SER A 264 11.50 13.41 9.23
CA SER A 264 10.63 14.38 9.90
C SER A 264 9.17 13.98 9.88
N ILE A 265 8.87 12.68 9.90
CA ILE A 265 7.51 12.15 10.07
C ILE A 265 7.37 11.77 11.54
N LEU A 266 6.50 12.49 12.28
CA LEU A 266 6.23 12.16 13.67
C LEU A 266 5.38 10.89 13.76
N ILE A 267 6.00 9.81 14.25
CA ILE A 267 5.37 8.52 14.53
C ILE A 267 5.45 8.18 16.02
N ARG A 268 4.51 7.36 16.49
CA ARG A 268 4.41 6.88 17.88
C ARG A 268 4.19 5.37 17.89
N PRO A 269 5.26 4.55 17.94
CA PRO A 269 5.14 3.12 18.19
C PRO A 269 4.63 2.89 19.62
N ILE A 270 3.43 2.33 19.77
CA ILE A 270 2.82 2.11 21.10
C ILE A 270 2.45 0.65 21.35
N GLY A 271 2.83 -0.25 20.46
CA GLY A 271 2.54 -1.68 20.57
C GLY A 271 3.51 -2.40 21.52
N PRO A 272 3.31 -3.71 21.76
CA PRO A 272 2.06 -4.41 21.52
C PRO A 272 0.93 -3.90 22.42
N LEU A 273 -0.22 -3.53 21.85
CA LEU A 273 -1.34 -2.98 22.62
C LEU A 273 -2.13 -4.02 23.41
N PHE A 274 -2.14 -5.27 22.93
CA PHE A 274 -2.97 -6.32 23.55
C PHE A 274 -2.48 -6.74 24.95
N ASN A 275 -1.17 -6.58 25.25
CA ASN A 275 -0.54 -7.06 26.48
C ASN A 275 0.16 -5.94 27.25
N ASN A 276 -0.59 -4.89 27.60
CA ASN A 276 -0.06 -3.78 28.39
C ASN A 276 -0.30 -3.99 29.90
N PRO A 277 0.76 -4.17 30.72
CA PRO A 277 0.63 -4.45 32.16
C PRO A 277 0.08 -3.26 32.97
N ASN A 278 0.10 -2.05 32.40
CA ASN A 278 -0.42 -0.84 33.04
C ASN A 278 -1.95 -0.78 33.02
N ILE A 279 -2.60 -1.60 32.19
CA ILE A 279 -4.06 -1.68 32.10
C ILE A 279 -4.60 -2.61 33.19
N LYS A 280 -5.19 -2.04 34.25
CA LYS A 280 -5.83 -2.79 35.34
C LYS A 280 -7.35 -2.75 35.22
N GLY A 281 -8.00 -3.89 35.45
CA GLY A 281 -9.46 -3.98 35.55
C GLY A 281 -10.24 -3.94 34.22
N ALA A 282 -9.56 -4.04 33.08
CA ALA A 282 -10.19 -4.01 31.76
C ALA A 282 -10.57 -5.39 31.20
N ASN A 283 -10.38 -6.48 31.95
CA ASN A 283 -10.54 -7.87 31.46
C ASN A 283 -11.95 -8.19 30.89
N ASN A 284 -12.96 -7.40 31.27
CA ASN A 284 -14.34 -7.54 30.81
C ASN A 284 -14.67 -6.72 29.55
N ILE A 285 -13.73 -5.93 29.02
CA ILE A 285 -13.91 -5.09 27.83
C ILE A 285 -13.30 -5.85 26.65
N ARG A 286 -14.14 -6.38 25.75
CA ARG A 286 -13.71 -7.17 24.58
C ARG A 286 -14.49 -6.78 23.33
N GLY A 287 -13.84 -6.90 22.17
CA GLY A 287 -14.41 -6.68 20.85
C GLY A 287 -14.80 -7.97 20.12
N ASP A 288 -15.19 -9.01 20.85
CA ASP A 288 -15.50 -10.33 20.27
C ASP A 288 -16.79 -10.27 19.44
N PHE A 289 -16.71 -10.59 18.15
CA PHE A 289 -17.86 -10.62 17.23
C PHE A 289 -18.65 -11.95 17.27
N VAL A 290 -18.09 -12.98 17.91
CA VAL A 290 -18.63 -14.35 17.93
C VAL A 290 -18.57 -14.86 19.36
N LYS A 291 -19.67 -15.45 19.84
CA LYS A 291 -19.69 -16.11 21.15
C LYS A 291 -18.83 -17.38 21.08
N SER A 292 -18.06 -17.63 22.13
CA SER A 292 -17.33 -18.89 22.24
C SER A 292 -18.32 -20.05 22.35
N ASP A 293 -18.35 -20.93 21.35
CA ASP A 293 -19.20 -22.13 21.38
C ASP A 293 -18.66 -23.21 22.33
N ASP A 294 -17.39 -23.13 22.74
CA ASP A 294 -16.69 -24.17 23.52
C ASP A 294 -16.05 -23.61 24.81
N CYS A 295 -16.62 -23.98 25.96
CA CYS A 295 -16.05 -23.71 27.29
C CYS A 295 -14.80 -24.56 27.62
N ASN A 296 -14.44 -25.54 26.80
CA ASN A 296 -13.43 -26.56 27.17
C ASN A 296 -12.14 -26.50 26.31
N ILE A 297 -11.82 -25.38 25.65
CA ILE A 297 -10.55 -25.26 24.88
C ILE A 297 -9.36 -25.26 25.84
N ILE A 298 -9.41 -24.41 26.87
CA ILE A 298 -8.33 -24.27 27.85
C ILE A 298 -8.17 -25.55 28.68
N GLU A 299 -9.27 -26.18 29.09
CA GLU A 299 -9.23 -27.48 29.77
C GLU A 299 -8.56 -28.58 28.93
N TRP A 300 -8.86 -28.62 27.63
CA TRP A 300 -8.20 -29.54 26.71
C TRP A 300 -6.70 -29.24 26.59
N LEU A 301 -6.32 -27.96 26.50
CA LEU A 301 -4.90 -27.55 26.47
C LEU A 301 -4.16 -27.91 27.76
N ASN A 302 -4.81 -27.80 28.93
CA ASN A 302 -4.26 -28.21 30.22
C ASN A 302 -3.93 -29.71 30.28
N SER A 303 -4.65 -30.55 29.52
CA SER A 303 -4.37 -32.00 29.43
C SER A 303 -3.15 -32.34 28.58
N LYS A 304 -2.56 -31.37 27.87
CA LYS A 304 -1.44 -31.59 26.94
C LYS A 304 -0.10 -31.24 27.57
N THR A 305 0.95 -31.88 27.06
CA THR A 305 2.31 -31.62 27.51
C THR A 305 2.75 -30.21 27.12
N LYS A 306 3.64 -29.60 27.90
CA LYS A 306 4.19 -28.27 27.60
C LYS A 306 4.87 -28.28 26.22
N GLY A 307 4.58 -27.28 25.38
CA GLY A 307 5.14 -27.17 24.04
C GLY A 307 4.86 -28.38 23.13
N SER A 308 3.69 -29.01 23.24
CA SER A 308 3.32 -30.17 22.41
C SER A 308 2.19 -29.91 21.41
N VAL A 309 1.56 -28.73 21.42
CA VAL A 309 0.36 -28.43 20.63
C VAL A 309 0.66 -27.39 19.55
N VAL A 310 0.25 -27.68 18.32
CA VAL A 310 0.25 -26.72 17.21
C VAL A 310 -1.09 -25.99 17.20
N TYR A 311 -1.06 -24.67 17.33
CA TYR A 311 -2.26 -23.86 17.13
C TYR A 311 -2.39 -23.47 15.65
N ILE A 312 -3.60 -23.54 15.08
CA ILE A 312 -3.85 -23.29 13.66
C ILE A 312 -5.02 -22.33 13.52
N SER A 313 -4.77 -21.13 13.01
CA SER A 313 -5.80 -20.12 12.75
C SER A 313 -5.36 -19.18 11.62
N PHE A 314 -6.23 -19.02 10.62
CA PHE A 314 -6.00 -18.12 9.48
C PHE A 314 -6.71 -16.77 9.66
N GLY A 315 -7.05 -16.40 10.89
CA GLY A 315 -7.71 -15.13 11.20
C GLY A 315 -9.17 -15.06 10.74
N THR A 316 -9.75 -13.86 10.82
CA THR A 316 -11.19 -13.64 10.60
C THR A 316 -11.56 -13.42 9.14
N VAL A 317 -10.62 -13.02 8.28
CA VAL A 317 -10.90 -12.68 6.87
C VAL A 317 -10.49 -13.78 5.88
N VAL A 318 -9.34 -14.44 6.08
CA VAL A 318 -8.86 -15.45 5.12
C VAL A 318 -9.78 -16.68 5.13
N TYR A 319 -10.14 -17.15 3.95
CA TYR A 319 -10.86 -18.41 3.72
C TYR A 319 -10.08 -19.20 2.67
N LEU A 320 -9.65 -20.42 3.01
CA LEU A 320 -8.76 -21.21 2.15
C LEU A 320 -9.57 -22.02 1.13
N PRO A 321 -9.00 -22.41 -0.02
CA PRO A 321 -9.63 -23.42 -0.88
C PRO A 321 -9.80 -24.76 -0.14
N GLN A 322 -10.86 -25.51 -0.45
CA GLN A 322 -11.11 -26.83 0.15
C GLN A 322 -9.92 -27.80 -0.05
N GLU A 323 -9.28 -27.75 -1.21
CA GLU A 323 -8.08 -28.55 -1.51
C GLU A 323 -6.94 -28.26 -0.53
N GLN A 324 -6.75 -26.99 -0.14
CA GLN A 324 -5.72 -26.64 0.82
C GLN A 324 -6.06 -27.12 2.24
N VAL A 325 -7.34 -27.07 2.62
CA VAL A 325 -7.82 -27.62 3.91
C VAL A 325 -7.56 -29.13 3.95
N ASN A 326 -7.79 -29.84 2.85
CA ASN A 326 -7.49 -31.27 2.75
C ASN A 326 -6.00 -31.55 2.93
N GLU A 327 -5.11 -30.80 2.25
CA GLU A 327 -3.66 -31.00 2.40
C GLU A 327 -3.15 -30.72 3.82
N ILE A 328 -3.73 -29.73 4.52
CA ILE A 328 -3.43 -29.47 5.93
C ILE A 328 -3.91 -30.64 6.81
N ALA A 329 -5.13 -31.13 6.58
CA ALA A 329 -5.68 -32.26 7.33
C ALA A 329 -4.81 -33.51 7.17
N TYR A 330 -4.42 -33.87 5.94
CA TYR A 330 -3.53 -35.01 5.72
C TYR A 330 -2.13 -34.79 6.32
N GLY A 331 -1.58 -33.58 6.23
CA GLY A 331 -0.30 -33.27 6.90
C GLY A 331 -0.37 -33.42 8.43
N LEU A 332 -1.51 -33.10 9.04
CA LEU A 332 -1.76 -33.31 10.48
C LEU A 332 -1.93 -34.80 10.82
N LEU A 333 -2.57 -35.58 9.96
CA LEU A 333 -2.63 -37.03 10.09
C LEU A 333 -1.20 -37.60 10.07
N ASP A 334 -0.46 -37.33 9.00
CA ASP A 334 0.84 -37.95 8.75
C ASP A 334 1.97 -37.51 9.71
N SER A 335 1.84 -36.34 10.35
CA SER A 335 2.81 -35.81 11.31
C SER A 335 2.59 -36.29 12.75
N GLN A 336 1.39 -36.81 13.07
CA GLN A 336 1.00 -37.27 14.41
C GLN A 336 1.11 -36.20 15.52
N VAL A 337 1.28 -34.92 15.19
CA VAL A 337 1.35 -33.84 16.19
C VAL A 337 -0.01 -33.62 16.87
N SER A 338 0.01 -33.07 18.09
CA SER A 338 -1.22 -32.57 18.71
C SER A 338 -1.54 -31.18 18.16
N PHE A 339 -2.82 -30.87 17.92
CA PHE A 339 -3.20 -29.60 17.32
C PHE A 339 -4.55 -29.06 17.83
N LEU A 340 -4.67 -27.73 17.83
CA LEU A 340 -5.92 -27.00 17.98
C LEU A 340 -6.16 -26.19 16.71
N TRP A 341 -7.19 -26.54 15.94
CA TRP A 341 -7.48 -25.91 14.65
C TRP A 341 -8.80 -25.14 14.69
N VAL A 342 -8.71 -23.83 14.46
CA VAL A 342 -9.86 -22.96 14.22
C VAL A 342 -10.29 -23.09 12.76
N LEU A 343 -11.37 -23.84 12.53
CA LEU A 343 -12.02 -24.00 11.23
C LEU A 343 -13.38 -23.30 11.26
N LYS A 344 -13.39 -22.03 10.90
CA LYS A 344 -14.61 -21.20 10.92
C LYS A 344 -15.50 -21.52 9.71
N PRO A 345 -16.83 -21.45 9.88
CA PRO A 345 -17.73 -21.42 8.72
C PRO A 345 -17.58 -20.09 7.95
N PRO A 346 -17.86 -20.07 6.65
CA PRO A 346 -17.86 -18.85 5.87
C PRO A 346 -19.01 -17.94 6.31
N VAL A 347 -18.84 -16.63 6.11
CA VAL A 347 -19.95 -15.67 6.28
C VAL A 347 -21.02 -15.94 5.22
N LYS A 348 -22.29 -15.86 5.60
CA LYS A 348 -23.42 -16.25 4.72
C LYS A 348 -23.43 -15.45 3.42
N GLU A 349 -22.97 -14.21 3.48
CA GLU A 349 -22.92 -13.25 2.38
C GLU A 349 -21.81 -13.57 1.36
N ALA A 350 -20.84 -14.42 1.71
CA ALA A 350 -19.74 -14.79 0.81
C ALA A 350 -20.15 -15.85 -0.23
N GLY A 351 -21.28 -16.52 -0.07
CA GLY A 351 -21.75 -17.57 -0.99
C GLY A 351 -20.78 -18.77 -1.11
N LEU A 352 -19.97 -19.00 -0.07
CA LEU A 352 -19.02 -20.10 -0.01
C LEU A 352 -19.58 -21.24 0.84
N GLU A 353 -19.31 -22.48 0.43
CA GLU A 353 -19.68 -23.65 1.20
C GLU A 353 -18.75 -23.85 2.40
N PRO A 354 -19.27 -24.28 3.57
CA PRO A 354 -18.45 -24.65 4.71
C PRO A 354 -17.44 -25.76 4.36
N HIS A 355 -16.26 -25.68 4.97
CA HIS A 355 -15.25 -26.72 4.81
C HIS A 355 -15.73 -28.07 5.33
N SER A 356 -15.47 -29.12 4.55
CA SER A 356 -15.52 -30.50 5.03
C SER A 356 -14.12 -30.97 5.41
N LEU A 357 -14.02 -31.86 6.40
CA LEU A 357 -12.78 -32.57 6.72
C LEU A 357 -12.80 -33.96 6.06
N PRO A 358 -11.64 -34.57 5.78
CA PRO A 358 -11.58 -35.93 5.25
C PRO A 358 -12.32 -36.94 6.15
N ASP A 359 -12.91 -37.96 5.54
CA ASP A 359 -13.63 -39.01 6.26
C ASP A 359 -12.70 -39.69 7.29
N GLY A 360 -13.17 -39.86 8.52
CA GLY A 360 -12.39 -40.46 9.61
C GLY A 360 -11.40 -39.51 10.31
N PHE A 361 -11.21 -38.28 9.83
CA PHE A 361 -10.21 -37.35 10.39
C PHE A 361 -10.46 -37.03 11.87
N LEU A 362 -11.72 -36.77 12.25
CA LEU A 362 -12.06 -36.40 13.62
C LEU A 362 -11.92 -37.60 14.58
N GLU A 363 -12.28 -38.80 14.11
CA GLU A 363 -12.15 -40.04 14.85
C GLU A 363 -10.68 -40.37 15.11
N GLU A 364 -9.85 -40.34 14.06
CA GLU A 364 -8.42 -40.66 14.11
C GLU A 364 -7.62 -39.64 14.93
N THR A 365 -8.05 -38.38 14.95
CA THR A 365 -7.37 -37.31 15.70
C THR A 365 -7.97 -37.05 17.08
N SER A 366 -9.04 -37.71 17.49
CA SER A 366 -9.82 -37.40 18.71
C SER A 366 -9.00 -37.25 20.00
N GLU A 367 -7.92 -38.02 20.17
CA GLU A 367 -7.05 -37.94 21.36
C GLU A 367 -6.06 -36.77 21.32
N ARG A 368 -5.66 -36.31 20.12
CA ARG A 368 -4.55 -35.35 19.91
C ARG A 368 -4.95 -34.03 19.22
N GLY A 369 -6.12 -34.00 18.59
CA GLY A 369 -6.65 -32.90 17.80
C GLY A 369 -7.92 -32.34 18.40
N LYS A 370 -8.10 -31.02 18.29
CA LYS A 370 -9.37 -30.35 18.59
C LYS A 370 -9.68 -29.35 17.47
N VAL A 371 -10.84 -29.49 16.84
CA VAL A 371 -11.31 -28.57 15.79
C VAL A 371 -12.46 -27.74 16.36
N VAL A 372 -12.35 -26.42 16.26
CA VAL A 372 -13.32 -25.46 16.80
C VAL A 372 -13.64 -24.38 15.77
N LYS A 373 -14.79 -23.72 15.90
CA LYS A 373 -15.16 -22.61 14.99
C LYS A 373 -14.55 -21.27 15.40
N TRP A 374 -14.23 -21.14 16.69
CA TRP A 374 -13.68 -19.94 17.29
C TRP A 374 -12.81 -20.31 18.49
N SER A 375 -11.81 -19.51 18.82
CA SER A 375 -10.97 -19.69 20.00
C SER A 375 -10.61 -18.35 20.65
N PRO A 376 -10.43 -18.29 21.97
CA PRO A 376 -9.84 -17.13 22.64
C PRO A 376 -8.34 -17.10 22.33
N GLN A 377 -7.97 -16.59 21.15
CA GLN A 377 -6.64 -16.74 20.54
C GLN A 377 -5.51 -16.28 21.49
N GLU A 378 -5.67 -15.13 22.14
CA GLU A 378 -4.72 -14.63 23.14
C GLU A 378 -4.45 -15.66 24.25
N GLN A 379 -5.50 -16.22 24.85
CA GLN A 379 -5.37 -17.22 25.92
C GLN A 379 -4.76 -18.53 25.42
N VAL A 380 -5.08 -18.92 24.18
CA VAL A 380 -4.50 -20.10 23.54
C VAL A 380 -3.00 -19.91 23.31
N LEU A 381 -2.59 -18.79 22.71
CA LEU A 381 -1.19 -18.48 22.44
C LEU A 381 -0.38 -18.32 23.74
N ALA A 382 -1.00 -17.81 24.81
CA ALA A 382 -0.37 -17.70 26.12
C ALA A 382 -0.23 -19.05 26.84
N HIS A 383 -0.92 -20.09 26.38
CA HIS A 383 -0.97 -21.37 27.06
C HIS A 383 0.35 -22.15 26.92
N PRO A 384 0.94 -22.68 28.01
CA PRO A 384 2.25 -23.34 27.97
C PRO A 384 2.33 -24.58 27.06
N SER A 385 1.20 -25.23 26.78
CA SER A 385 1.16 -26.40 25.89
C SER A 385 1.31 -26.05 24.41
N VAL A 386 1.10 -24.78 24.01
CA VAL A 386 1.30 -24.36 22.62
C VAL A 386 2.79 -24.28 22.30
N ALA A 387 3.18 -24.94 21.22
CA ALA A 387 4.55 -25.04 20.74
C ALA A 387 4.83 -24.05 19.61
N CYS A 388 3.91 -23.97 18.65
CA CYS A 388 4.00 -23.10 17.49
C CYS A 388 2.60 -22.78 16.95
N PHE A 389 2.54 -21.79 16.07
CA PHE A 389 1.32 -21.24 15.50
C PHE A 389 1.36 -21.21 13.97
N ILE A 390 0.47 -21.95 13.31
CA ILE A 390 0.22 -21.79 11.88
C ILE A 390 -0.72 -20.60 11.70
N THR A 391 -0.23 -19.57 11.01
CA THR A 391 -0.93 -18.28 10.88
C THR A 391 -0.93 -17.75 9.47
N HIS A 392 -2.00 -17.04 9.12
CA HIS A 392 -2.06 -16.21 7.92
C HIS A 392 -1.15 -14.96 7.94
N CYS A 393 -0.43 -14.71 9.03
CA CYS A 393 0.49 -13.58 9.17
C CYS A 393 -0.18 -12.19 9.13
N GLY A 394 -1.45 -12.09 9.51
CA GLY A 394 -2.04 -10.81 9.85
C GLY A 394 -1.27 -10.16 11.01
N TRP A 395 -1.11 -8.84 10.97
CA TRP A 395 -0.22 -8.14 11.90
C TRP A 395 -0.60 -8.34 13.38
N ASN A 396 -1.90 -8.27 13.72
CA ASN A 396 -2.38 -8.51 15.09
C ASN A 396 -2.00 -9.90 15.62
N SER A 397 -2.28 -10.95 14.84
CA SER A 397 -1.95 -12.33 15.24
C SER A 397 -0.44 -12.57 15.31
N SER A 398 0.33 -11.86 14.48
CA SER A 398 1.80 -11.90 14.51
C SER A 398 2.33 -11.21 15.77
N MET A 399 1.75 -10.06 16.14
CA MET A 399 2.10 -9.31 17.34
C MET A 399 1.78 -10.08 18.62
N GLU A 400 0.62 -10.75 18.68
CA GLU A 400 0.26 -11.66 19.77
C GLU A 400 1.29 -12.78 19.93
N ALA A 401 1.63 -13.47 18.85
CA ALA A 401 2.58 -14.57 18.88
C ALA A 401 4.01 -14.12 19.24
N LEU A 402 4.49 -13.02 18.67
CA LEU A 402 5.79 -12.42 19.00
C LEU A 402 5.88 -12.07 20.48
N SER A 403 4.86 -11.39 21.00
CA SER A 403 4.84 -10.89 22.38
C SER A 403 4.60 -12.01 23.40
N LEU A 404 4.01 -13.15 22.99
CA LEU A 404 3.85 -14.33 23.83
C LEU A 404 4.98 -15.35 23.68
N GLY A 405 5.89 -15.14 22.73
CA GLY A 405 7.07 -15.97 22.50
C GLY A 405 6.74 -17.29 21.80
N VAL A 406 5.80 -17.26 20.86
CA VAL A 406 5.33 -18.42 20.10
C VAL A 406 5.90 -18.40 18.67
N PRO A 407 6.74 -19.38 18.28
CA PRO A 407 7.17 -19.59 16.89
C PRO A 407 5.99 -19.77 15.92
N MET A 408 6.21 -19.42 14.66
CA MET A 408 5.15 -19.43 13.65
C MET A 408 5.51 -20.27 12.42
N LEU A 409 4.51 -20.95 11.85
CA LEU A 409 4.55 -21.40 10.46
C LEU A 409 3.72 -20.40 9.64
N THR A 410 4.38 -19.70 8.73
CA THR A 410 3.78 -18.57 8.01
C THR A 410 3.03 -19.07 6.79
N PHE A 411 1.76 -18.72 6.70
CA PHE A 411 0.83 -19.10 5.63
C PHE A 411 0.13 -17.86 5.05
N PRO A 412 0.87 -16.88 4.48
CA PRO A 412 0.28 -15.61 4.08
C PRO A 412 -0.69 -15.76 2.92
N ALA A 413 -1.88 -15.16 3.00
CA ALA A 413 -2.85 -15.22 1.91
C ALA A 413 -2.66 -14.09 0.89
N TRP A 414 -2.74 -12.83 1.33
CA TRP A 414 -2.67 -11.65 0.45
C TRP A 414 -2.30 -10.37 1.23
N GLY A 415 -1.99 -9.30 0.50
CA GLY A 415 -1.74 -7.98 1.08
C GLY A 415 -0.44 -7.92 1.90
N ASP A 416 -0.50 -7.23 3.03
CA ASP A 416 0.61 -7.04 3.97
C ASP A 416 1.11 -8.36 4.58
N GLN A 417 0.25 -9.37 4.67
CA GLN A 417 0.57 -10.69 5.22
C GLN A 417 1.82 -11.32 4.60
N VAL A 418 2.02 -11.14 3.29
CA VAL A 418 3.19 -11.67 2.57
C VAL A 418 4.49 -11.02 3.06
N THR A 419 4.45 -9.71 3.30
CA THR A 419 5.58 -8.95 3.86
C THR A 419 5.81 -9.33 5.32
N ASN A 420 4.73 -9.43 6.11
CA ASN A 420 4.81 -9.86 7.51
C ASN A 420 5.45 -11.24 7.61
N ALA A 421 5.04 -12.21 6.78
CA ALA A 421 5.65 -13.52 6.70
C ALA A 421 7.15 -13.46 6.38
N LYS A 422 7.56 -12.58 5.46
CA LYS A 422 8.98 -12.36 5.16
C LYS A 422 9.75 -11.86 6.38
N PHE A 423 9.19 -10.92 7.14
CA PHE A 423 9.83 -10.40 8.34
C PHE A 423 9.91 -11.44 9.46
N LEU A 424 8.81 -12.16 9.72
CA LEU A 424 8.75 -13.23 10.71
C LEU A 424 9.83 -14.31 10.47
N VAL A 425 10.06 -14.68 9.20
CA VAL A 425 11.04 -15.71 8.82
C VAL A 425 12.45 -15.13 8.71
N ASP A 426 12.64 -14.10 7.88
CA ASP A 426 13.97 -13.67 7.41
C ASP A 426 14.61 -12.62 8.32
N VAL A 427 13.82 -11.85 9.07
CA VAL A 427 14.30 -10.71 9.89
C VAL A 427 14.25 -11.05 11.38
N PHE A 428 13.08 -11.50 11.85
CA PHE A 428 12.86 -11.81 13.26
C PHE A 428 13.30 -13.23 13.64
N GLY A 429 13.42 -14.13 12.66
CA GLY A 429 13.89 -15.49 12.86
C GLY A 429 12.96 -16.36 13.70
N VAL A 430 11.65 -16.07 13.70
CA VAL A 430 10.63 -16.81 14.47
C VAL A 430 9.68 -17.62 13.59
N GLY A 431 9.91 -17.63 12.27
CA GLY A 431 9.02 -18.22 11.28
C GLY A 431 9.63 -19.37 10.47
N ILE A 432 8.80 -20.33 10.05
CA ILE A 432 9.06 -21.23 8.92
C ILE A 432 8.05 -20.93 7.81
N ARG A 433 8.51 -20.81 6.57
CA ARG A 433 7.64 -20.50 5.41
C ARG A 433 6.99 -21.75 4.85
N LEU A 434 5.68 -21.92 5.09
CA LEU A 434 4.85 -22.84 4.32
C LEU A 434 4.63 -22.18 2.95
N GLY A 435 5.21 -22.73 1.89
CA GLY A 435 5.33 -22.11 0.55
C GLY A 435 4.03 -21.89 -0.23
N TYR A 436 2.93 -21.54 0.46
CA TYR A 436 1.63 -21.17 -0.06
C TYR A 436 1.70 -19.86 -0.85
N SER A 437 0.98 -19.79 -1.96
CA SER A 437 0.81 -18.55 -2.70
C SER A 437 -0.56 -18.53 -3.35
N HIS A 438 -1.45 -17.67 -2.84
CA HIS A 438 -2.76 -17.47 -3.43
C HIS A 438 -2.65 -16.87 -4.85
N ALA A 439 -1.73 -15.93 -5.05
CA ALA A 439 -1.53 -15.25 -6.35
C ALA A 439 -1.03 -16.21 -7.46
N GLU A 440 -0.25 -17.22 -7.08
CA GLU A 440 0.27 -18.23 -8.02
C GLU A 440 -0.61 -19.50 -8.07
N ASN A 441 -1.75 -19.51 -7.36
CA ASN A 441 -2.60 -20.67 -7.17
C ASN A 441 -1.80 -21.92 -6.72
N LYS A 442 -0.81 -21.70 -5.86
CA LYS A 442 0.11 -22.73 -5.39
C LYS A 442 -0.32 -23.23 -4.01
N LEU A 443 -0.73 -24.49 -3.97
CA LEU A 443 -1.02 -25.21 -2.74
C LEU A 443 0.26 -25.64 -2.02
N VAL A 444 0.16 -25.77 -0.70
CA VAL A 444 1.16 -26.48 0.12
C VAL A 444 0.72 -27.91 0.24
N THR A 445 1.58 -28.83 -0.18
CA THR A 445 1.33 -30.28 -0.12
C THR A 445 1.37 -30.78 1.33
N ARG A 446 0.66 -31.86 1.61
CA ARG A 446 0.65 -32.55 2.91
C ARG A 446 2.05 -32.93 3.38
N ASP A 447 2.95 -33.30 2.46
CA ASP A 447 4.34 -33.63 2.77
C ASP A 447 5.11 -32.41 3.27
N GLU A 448 4.92 -31.25 2.64
CA GLU A 448 5.56 -30.01 3.10
C GLU A 448 4.93 -29.51 4.40
N VAL A 449 3.60 -29.63 4.57
CA VAL A 449 2.92 -29.35 5.84
C VAL A 449 3.53 -30.22 6.95
N LYS A 450 3.59 -31.55 6.75
CA LYS A 450 4.19 -32.50 7.70
C LYS A 450 5.62 -32.14 8.04
N LYS A 451 6.45 -31.88 7.02
CA LYS A 451 7.86 -31.54 7.20
C LYS A 451 8.03 -30.28 8.06
N CYS A 452 7.35 -29.19 7.71
CA CYS A 452 7.44 -27.94 8.46
C CYS A 452 6.88 -28.08 9.88
N LEU A 453 5.81 -28.86 10.07
CA LEU A 453 5.28 -29.19 11.40
C LEU A 453 6.35 -29.87 12.26
N LEU A 454 6.98 -30.92 11.76
CA LEU A 454 8.01 -31.64 12.51
C LEU A 454 9.24 -30.77 12.79
N GLU A 455 9.66 -29.96 11.83
CA GLU A 455 10.78 -29.02 11.97
C GLU A 455 10.52 -27.90 13.00
N ALA A 456 9.28 -27.43 13.11
CA ALA A 456 8.89 -26.45 14.12
C ALA A 456 8.74 -27.04 15.54
N MET A 457 8.50 -28.36 15.64
CA MET A 457 8.21 -29.04 16.90
C MET A 457 9.46 -29.60 17.58
N ALA A 458 10.49 -29.98 16.83
CA ALA A 458 11.70 -30.60 17.37
C ALA A 458 12.94 -30.35 16.50
N GLY A 459 14.12 -30.49 17.12
CA GLY A 459 15.41 -30.35 16.45
C GLY A 459 16.02 -28.95 16.58
N GLU A 460 17.16 -28.75 15.92
CA GLU A 460 17.94 -27.50 16.01
C GLU A 460 17.12 -26.28 15.57
N LYS A 461 16.30 -26.42 14.52
CA LYS A 461 15.47 -25.33 14.03
C LYS A 461 14.41 -24.90 15.04
N ALA A 462 13.74 -25.85 15.69
CA ALA A 462 12.75 -25.55 16.74
C ALA A 462 13.37 -24.79 17.92
N GLU A 463 14.58 -25.17 18.34
CA GLU A 463 15.30 -24.47 19.42
C GLU A 463 15.72 -23.06 19.01
N GLU A 464 16.19 -22.88 17.77
CA GLU A 464 16.51 -21.55 17.21
C GLU A 464 15.28 -20.62 17.21
N LEU A 465 14.16 -21.11 16.65
CA LEU A 465 12.90 -20.38 16.57
C LEU A 465 12.42 -19.97 17.97
N LYS A 466 12.46 -20.89 18.93
CA LYS A 466 12.04 -20.65 20.31
C LYS A 466 12.93 -19.63 21.02
N LYS A 467 14.25 -19.71 20.84
CA LYS A 467 15.19 -18.72 21.37
C LYS A 467 14.88 -17.32 20.83
N ASN A 468 14.64 -17.20 19.53
CA ASN A 468 14.28 -15.93 18.91
C ASN A 468 12.91 -15.43 19.39
N ALA A 469 11.92 -16.31 19.53
CA ALA A 469 10.60 -15.95 20.02
C ALA A 469 10.67 -15.44 21.48
N ILE A 470 11.47 -16.07 22.35
CA ILE A 470 11.69 -15.60 23.72
C ILE A 470 12.41 -14.24 23.75
N LYS A 471 13.37 -14.01 22.84
CA LYS A 471 14.03 -12.70 22.70
C LYS A 471 13.00 -11.60 22.42
N TRP A 472 12.12 -11.81 21.43
CA TRP A 472 11.11 -10.82 21.05
C TRP A 472 10.01 -10.66 22.09
N LYS A 473 9.60 -11.73 22.75
CA LYS A 473 8.72 -11.66 23.93
C LYS A 473 9.29 -10.73 24.99
N LYS A 474 10.57 -10.91 25.34
CA LYS A 474 11.21 -10.06 26.36
C LYS A 474 11.26 -8.60 25.92
N ALA A 475 11.63 -8.33 24.67
CA ALA A 475 11.66 -6.97 24.13
C ALA A 475 10.26 -6.32 24.16
N ALA A 476 9.23 -7.07 23.82
CA ALA A 476 7.84 -6.62 23.91
C ALA A 476 7.42 -6.32 25.35
N GLU A 477 7.76 -7.18 26.32
CA GLU A 477 7.51 -6.96 27.76
C GLU A 477 8.23 -5.71 28.27
N ASP A 478 9.50 -5.51 27.88
CA ASP A 478 10.31 -4.35 28.26
C ASP A 478 9.76 -3.04 27.65
N ALA A 479 9.26 -3.08 26.40
CA ALA A 479 8.71 -1.92 25.70
C ALA A 479 7.44 -1.36 26.36
N VAL A 480 6.55 -2.24 26.85
CA VAL A 480 5.27 -1.85 27.48
C VAL A 480 5.35 -1.70 29.00
N ALA A 481 6.47 -2.08 29.62
CA ALA A 481 6.71 -1.85 31.03
C ALA A 481 6.72 -0.34 31.34
N ILE A 482 6.53 0.03 32.61
CA ILE A 482 6.58 1.42 33.06
C ILE A 482 7.93 2.04 32.67
N GLY A 483 7.90 3.10 31.87
CA GLY A 483 9.10 3.77 31.36
C GLY A 483 9.76 3.08 30.16
N GLY A 484 9.15 2.02 29.62
CA GLY A 484 9.54 1.39 28.36
C GLY A 484 9.24 2.27 27.15
N SER A 485 9.78 1.90 25.98
CA SER A 485 9.65 2.68 24.74
C SER A 485 8.18 2.98 24.40
N SER A 486 7.35 1.95 24.31
CA SER A 486 5.92 2.08 23.98
C SER A 486 5.13 2.84 25.04
N ASP A 487 5.44 2.66 26.32
CA ASP A 487 4.82 3.40 27.42
C ASP A 487 5.10 4.91 27.31
N LEU A 488 6.35 5.29 27.03
CA LEU A 488 6.75 6.68 26.81
C LEU A 488 6.09 7.28 25.55
N HIS A 489 5.99 6.51 24.47
CA HIS A 489 5.31 6.95 23.24
C HIS A 489 3.81 7.13 23.45
N LEU A 490 3.18 6.27 24.25
CA LEU A 490 1.77 6.39 24.64
C LEU A 490 1.54 7.61 25.54
N ASP A 491 2.40 7.86 26.52
CA ASP A 491 2.35 9.06 27.35
C ASP A 491 2.46 10.34 26.51
N ALA A 492 3.41 10.36 25.58
CA ALA A 492 3.59 11.49 24.68
C ALA A 492 2.42 11.63 23.68
N PHE A 493 1.78 10.53 23.26
CA PHE A 493 0.51 10.56 22.51
C PHE A 493 -0.61 11.20 23.33
N MET A 494 -0.76 10.80 24.60
CA MET A 494 -1.77 11.35 25.49
C MET A 494 -1.53 12.85 25.77
N GLN A 495 -0.27 13.28 25.87
CA GLN A 495 0.08 14.70 25.98
C GLN A 495 -0.31 15.48 24.70
N ASP A 496 -0.09 14.91 23.52
CA ASP A 496 -0.52 15.51 22.26
C ASP A 496 -2.04 15.70 22.21
N ILE A 497 -2.82 14.69 22.62
CA ILE A 497 -4.28 14.79 22.71
C ILE A 497 -4.69 15.94 23.65
N LYS A 498 -4.10 16.01 24.85
CA LYS A 498 -4.41 17.05 25.85
C LYS A 498 -4.13 18.46 25.32
N LYS A 499 -3.04 18.64 24.57
CA LYS A 499 -2.69 19.91 23.93
C LYS A 499 -3.69 20.33 22.85
N CYS A 500 -4.20 19.38 22.06
CA CYS A 500 -5.21 19.68 21.04
C CYS A 500 -6.60 19.96 21.66
N GLY A 501 -6.98 19.24 22.71
CA GLY A 501 -8.30 19.38 23.35
C GLY A 501 -8.48 20.69 24.13
N THR A 502 -7.41 21.29 24.65
CA THR A 502 -7.47 22.53 25.43
C THR A 502 -7.67 23.80 24.59
N VAL A 503 -7.30 23.77 23.30
CA VAL A 503 -7.47 24.92 22.38
C VAL A 503 -8.95 25.18 22.05
N ASN A 504 -9.83 24.18 22.15
CA ASN A 504 -11.25 24.32 21.81
C ASN A 504 -12.18 24.68 22.98
N ILE A 505 -11.71 24.67 24.23
CA ILE A 505 -12.57 24.91 25.40
C ILE A 505 -12.59 26.40 25.81
N GLN A 506 -11.69 27.23 25.27
CA GLN A 506 -11.68 28.69 25.54
C GLN A 506 -12.49 29.53 24.53
N LYS A 507 -13.31 28.89 23.69
CA LYS A 507 -14.26 29.57 22.79
C LYS A 507 -15.67 28.99 22.96
N THR A 508 -16.29 29.28 24.10
CA THR A 508 -17.75 29.25 24.29
C THR A 508 -18.15 30.38 25.19
#